data_AF-A0A366SJP8-F1
#
_entry.id   AF-A0A366SJP8-F1
#
_cell.length_a   1.000
_cell.length_b   1.000
_cell.length_c   1.000
_cell.angle_alpha   90.00
_cell.angle_beta   90.00
_cell.angle_gamma   90.00
#
_symmetry.space_group_name_H-M   'P 1'
#
loop_
_entity.id
_entity.type
_entity.pdbx_description
1 polymer ?
#
loop_
_entity_poly.entity_id
_entity_poly.type
_entity_poly.pdbx_seq_one_letter_code
_entity_poly.pdbx_strand_id
1 'polypeptide(L)'
;MIFFYELNTPFNINNVFTKNKVLLVKDAENSIEKRKEFIDKSIEIVIENEYSKYISPILYDVLISMIYKSTNYTFCDDISPKKSVTFDVDGTQKSCFRFWGTHDFNDKAIEINNKDGFKECNECWCRGMCMECVANIIEGYSSIIDENGKFLKCDKQNLMEYCVQRILELSLNHDRLYKLVNNFDNFIRYA
;
A
#
# COMPACT_ATOMS: atom_id res chain seq x y z
N MET A 1 14.95 13.83 -14.54
CA MET A 1 13.73 14.07 -13.72
C MET A 1 12.69 14.93 -14.43
N ILE A 2 13.05 15.74 -15.43
CA ILE A 2 12.14 16.70 -16.09
C ILE A 2 11.14 16.04 -17.07
N PHE A 3 11.54 14.95 -17.75
CA PHE A 3 10.78 14.34 -18.84
C PHE A 3 9.33 13.95 -18.51
N PHE A 4 9.06 13.29 -17.38
CA PHE A 4 7.70 12.83 -17.07
C PHE A 4 6.77 13.94 -16.56
N TYR A 5 7.34 15.00 -15.96
CA TYR A 5 6.54 16.17 -15.54
C TYR A 5 6.02 16.97 -16.74
N GLU A 6 6.81 17.06 -17.81
CA GLU A 6 6.41 17.75 -19.05
C GLU A 6 5.27 17.03 -19.79
N LEU A 7 5.16 15.70 -19.62
CA LEU A 7 4.14 14.88 -20.28
C LEU A 7 2.78 14.89 -19.57
N ASN A 8 2.67 15.55 -18.41
CA ASN A 8 1.47 15.59 -17.57
C ASN A 8 0.79 14.20 -17.39
N THR A 9 1.60 13.15 -17.39
CA THR A 9 1.14 11.76 -17.32
C THR A 9 1.36 11.28 -15.88
N PRO A 10 0.39 10.60 -15.24
CA PRO A 10 0.62 10.00 -13.93
C PRO A 10 1.76 8.97 -14.02
N PHE A 11 2.79 9.13 -13.20
CA PHE A 11 3.90 8.18 -13.11
C PHE A 11 4.23 7.84 -11.66
N ASN A 12 4.85 6.69 -11.45
CA ASN A 12 5.38 6.29 -10.16
C ASN A 12 6.79 5.75 -10.35
N ILE A 13 7.74 6.30 -9.59
CA ILE A 13 9.10 5.75 -9.51
C ILE A 13 9.13 4.86 -8.27
N ASN A 14 8.95 3.57 -8.49
CA ASN A 14 9.13 2.58 -7.43
C ASN A 14 10.58 2.13 -7.41
N ASN A 15 11.09 1.89 -6.20
CA ASN A 15 12.30 1.10 -6.05
C ASN A 15 12.04 -0.30 -6.62
N VAL A 16 12.85 -0.70 -7.61
CA VAL A 16 12.79 -2.03 -8.18
C VAL A 16 13.70 -2.97 -7.41
N PHE A 17 13.21 -4.18 -7.16
CA PHE A 17 14.03 -5.24 -6.56
C PHE A 17 15.20 -5.54 -7.49
N THR A 18 16.40 -5.65 -6.92
CA THR A 18 17.60 -5.88 -7.70
C THR A 18 18.55 -6.80 -6.96
N LYS A 19 19.03 -7.83 -7.67
CA LYS A 19 20.10 -8.72 -7.20
C LYS A 19 21.47 -8.03 -7.24
N ASN A 20 21.54 -6.82 -7.82
CA ASN A 20 22.78 -6.06 -7.88
C ASN A 20 23.05 -5.40 -6.52
N LYS A 21 24.11 -5.85 -5.84
CA LYS A 21 24.52 -5.37 -4.52
C LYS A 21 24.77 -3.85 -4.45
N VAL A 22 25.06 -3.21 -5.58
CA VAL A 22 25.28 -1.74 -5.67
C VAL A 22 23.95 -0.98 -5.67
N LEU A 23 22.88 -1.59 -6.17
CA LEU A 23 21.55 -0.99 -6.31
C LEU A 23 20.60 -1.44 -5.19
N LEU A 24 21.08 -2.23 -4.22
CA LEU A 24 20.31 -2.59 -3.03
C LEU A 24 19.91 -1.31 -2.29
N VAL A 25 18.60 -1.10 -2.17
CA VAL A 25 18.03 -0.02 -1.37
C VAL A 25 18.41 -0.30 0.09
N LYS A 26 19.25 0.56 0.67
CA LYS A 26 19.79 0.40 2.03
C LYS A 26 18.86 0.92 3.13
N ASP A 27 17.93 1.80 2.79
CA ASP A 27 16.99 2.37 3.75
C ASP A 27 15.67 1.60 3.69
N ALA A 28 15.52 0.67 4.63
CA ALA A 28 14.46 -0.34 4.64
C ALA A 28 13.07 0.21 5.01
N GLU A 29 12.96 1.39 5.63
CA GLU A 29 11.67 2.06 5.85
C GLU A 29 11.88 3.49 6.34
N ASN A 30 11.02 4.42 5.91
CA ASN A 30 11.02 5.78 6.45
C ASN A 30 10.66 5.76 7.94
N SER A 31 11.25 6.66 8.73
CA SER A 31 10.88 6.83 10.15
C SER A 31 9.39 7.14 10.30
N ILE A 32 8.83 6.87 11.49
CA ILE A 32 7.42 7.13 11.79
C ILE A 32 7.08 8.61 11.52
N GLU A 33 7.97 9.54 11.88
CA GLU A 33 7.81 10.98 11.68
C GLU A 33 7.73 11.33 10.20
N LYS A 34 8.65 10.82 9.38
CA LYS A 34 8.61 11.01 7.93
C LYS A 34 7.35 10.41 7.29
N ARG A 35 6.87 9.29 7.82
CA ARG A 35 5.61 8.67 7.35
C ARG A 35 4.40 9.50 7.73
N LYS A 36 4.38 10.11 8.92
CA LYS A 36 3.35 11.07 9.35
C LYS A 36 3.35 12.33 8.49
N GLU A 37 4.52 12.92 8.25
CA GLU A 37 4.65 14.05 7.31
C GLU A 37 4.16 13.71 5.91
N PHE A 38 4.40 12.47 5.44
CA PHE A 38 3.90 12.04 4.15
C PHE A 38 2.37 11.88 4.14
N ILE A 39 1.76 11.43 5.24
CA ILE A 39 0.29 11.41 5.39
C ILE A 39 -0.28 12.83 5.28
N ASP A 40 0.27 13.79 6.02
CA ASP A 40 -0.18 15.20 5.96
C ASP A 40 -0.08 15.76 4.53
N LYS A 41 1.07 15.59 3.87
CA LYS A 41 1.27 16.02 2.47
C LYS A 41 0.28 15.36 1.53
N SER A 42 -0.03 14.08 1.76
CA SER A 42 -0.96 13.32 0.93
C SER A 42 -2.39 13.83 1.07
N ILE A 43 -2.80 14.28 2.25
CA ILE A 43 -4.12 14.90 2.47
C ILE A 43 -4.24 16.17 1.62
N GLU A 44 -3.21 17.03 1.64
CA GLU A 44 -3.20 18.25 0.81
C GLU A 44 -3.23 17.93 -0.69
N ILE A 45 -2.43 16.96 -1.14
CA ILE A 45 -2.41 16.49 -2.55
C ILE A 45 -3.82 16.10 -3.02
N VAL A 46 -4.59 15.38 -2.20
CA VAL A 46 -5.96 14.98 -2.56
C VAL A 46 -6.90 16.19 -2.54
N ILE A 47 -6.82 17.06 -1.54
CA ILE A 47 -7.64 18.28 -1.45
C ILE A 47 -7.40 19.21 -2.66
N GLU A 48 -6.16 19.35 -3.10
CA GLU A 48 -5.74 20.16 -4.25
C GLU A 48 -5.96 19.45 -5.59
N ASN A 49 -6.40 18.19 -5.56
CA ASN A 49 -6.65 17.34 -6.72
C ASN A 49 -5.42 17.14 -7.62
N GLU A 50 -4.22 17.05 -7.02
CA GLU A 50 -2.96 16.80 -7.74
C GLU A 50 -2.81 15.31 -8.09
N TYR A 51 -3.75 14.75 -8.85
CA TYR A 51 -3.90 13.30 -9.11
C TYR A 51 -2.69 12.61 -9.75
N SER A 52 -1.78 13.36 -10.37
CA SER A 52 -0.54 12.83 -10.91
C SER A 52 0.46 12.42 -9.82
N LYS A 53 0.31 12.94 -8.59
CA LYS A 53 1.19 12.65 -7.47
C LYS A 53 0.80 11.38 -6.74
N TYR A 54 1.78 10.79 -6.07
CA TYR A 54 1.58 9.61 -5.23
C TYR A 54 1.18 10.03 -3.81
N ILE A 55 0.24 9.27 -3.22
CA ILE A 55 -0.24 9.48 -1.86
C ILE A 55 0.19 8.33 -0.95
N SER A 56 0.22 8.60 0.35
CA SER A 56 0.54 7.62 1.38
C SER A 56 -0.37 6.39 1.28
N PRO A 57 0.18 5.16 1.26
CA PRO A 57 -0.61 3.94 1.37
C PRO A 57 -1.54 3.93 2.59
N ILE A 58 -1.10 4.52 3.71
CA ILE A 58 -1.91 4.60 4.92
C ILE A 58 -3.15 5.49 4.69
N LEU A 59 -2.97 6.64 4.02
CA LEU A 59 -4.09 7.50 3.68
C LEU A 59 -5.04 6.80 2.70
N TYR A 60 -4.48 6.11 1.69
CA TYR A 60 -5.27 5.33 0.73
C TYR A 60 -6.13 4.26 1.42
N ASP A 61 -5.52 3.42 2.27
CA ASP A 61 -6.19 2.35 3.01
C ASP A 61 -7.31 2.89 3.93
N VAL A 62 -7.07 4.03 4.58
CA VAL A 62 -8.06 4.68 5.44
C VAL A 62 -9.20 5.26 4.61
N LEU A 63 -8.92 6.02 3.55
CA LEU A 63 -9.94 6.66 2.73
C LEU A 63 -10.79 5.65 1.96
N ILE A 64 -10.17 4.62 1.35
CA ILE A 64 -10.93 3.58 0.65
C ILE A 64 -11.90 2.88 1.61
N SER A 65 -11.43 2.57 2.83
CA SER A 65 -12.26 1.91 3.84
C SER A 65 -13.35 2.82 4.40
N MET A 66 -13.06 4.09 4.69
CA MET A 66 -14.04 5.00 5.29
C MET A 66 -15.10 5.47 4.28
N ILE A 67 -14.71 5.79 3.05
CA ILE A 67 -15.60 6.30 2.02
C ILE A 67 -16.46 5.18 1.45
N TYR A 68 -15.84 4.04 1.10
CA TYR A 68 -16.52 2.94 0.42
C TYR A 68 -16.97 1.82 1.34
N LYS A 69 -16.69 1.93 2.65
CA LYS A 69 -16.98 0.88 3.65
C LYS A 69 -16.33 -0.45 3.28
N SER A 70 -15.21 -0.41 2.55
CA SER A 70 -14.48 -1.60 2.14
C SER A 70 -13.81 -2.23 3.35
N THR A 71 -13.84 -3.57 3.41
CA THR A 71 -13.14 -4.35 4.45
C THR A 71 -12.30 -5.44 3.82
N ASN A 72 -11.03 -5.51 4.22
CA ASN A 72 -10.04 -6.43 3.69
C ASN A 72 -9.67 -7.51 4.71
N TYR A 73 -9.94 -8.78 4.37
CA TYR A 73 -9.58 -9.93 5.20
C TYR A 73 -8.23 -10.55 4.82
N THR A 74 -7.71 -10.21 3.65
CA THR A 74 -6.37 -10.57 3.16
C THR A 74 -5.45 -9.34 3.15
N PHE A 75 -4.13 -9.54 3.03
CA PHE A 75 -3.18 -8.42 2.93
C PHE A 75 -3.18 -7.74 1.56
N CYS A 76 -3.41 -8.50 0.49
CA CYS A 76 -3.38 -8.04 -0.89
C CYS A 76 -4.41 -8.81 -1.72
N ASP A 77 -5.34 -8.10 -2.34
CA ASP A 77 -6.39 -8.72 -3.17
C ASP A 77 -5.85 -9.32 -4.46
N ASP A 78 -4.78 -8.75 -5.02
CA ASP A 78 -4.16 -9.22 -6.26
C ASP A 78 -3.54 -10.61 -6.13
N ILE A 79 -3.11 -11.00 -4.93
CA ILE A 79 -2.52 -12.33 -4.68
C ILE A 79 -3.60 -13.41 -4.62
N SER A 80 -4.88 -13.04 -4.48
CA SER A 80 -5.97 -14.01 -4.44
C SER A 80 -6.29 -14.52 -5.84
N PRO A 81 -6.09 -15.82 -6.15
CA PRO A 81 -6.35 -16.36 -7.49
C PRO A 81 -7.84 -16.32 -7.88
N LYS A 82 -8.74 -16.08 -6.92
CA LYS A 82 -10.16 -15.87 -7.18
C LYS A 82 -10.48 -14.46 -7.71
N LYS A 83 -9.59 -13.50 -7.45
CA LYS A 83 -9.79 -12.07 -7.76
C LYS A 83 -8.92 -11.62 -8.92
N SER A 84 -7.68 -12.09 -8.98
CA SER A 84 -6.71 -11.65 -9.98
C SER A 84 -5.81 -12.80 -10.41
N VAL A 85 -5.40 -12.76 -11.67
CA VAL A 85 -4.35 -13.59 -12.23
C VAL A 85 -3.50 -12.72 -13.15
N THR A 86 -2.20 -12.95 -13.15
CA THR A 86 -1.29 -12.25 -14.05
C THR A 86 -0.41 -13.24 -14.78
N PHE A 87 0.08 -12.84 -15.94
CA PHE A 87 0.93 -13.65 -16.80
C PHE A 87 2.20 -12.88 -17.06
N ASP A 88 3.33 -13.57 -16.96
CA ASP A 88 4.63 -13.04 -17.35
C ASP A 88 4.75 -12.98 -18.89
N VAL A 89 5.82 -12.38 -19.39
CA VAL A 89 6.07 -12.19 -20.83
C VAL A 89 6.19 -13.49 -21.63
N ASP A 90 6.52 -14.60 -20.94
CA ASP A 90 6.58 -15.95 -21.52
C ASP A 90 5.25 -16.73 -21.42
N GLY A 91 4.21 -16.10 -20.88
CA GLY A 91 2.89 -16.70 -20.67
C GLY A 91 2.76 -17.52 -19.39
N THR A 92 3.79 -17.58 -18.54
CA THR A 92 3.70 -18.28 -17.25
C THR A 92 2.78 -17.53 -16.29
N GLN A 93 1.94 -18.29 -15.58
CA GLN A 93 1.01 -17.72 -14.62
C GLN A 93 1.75 -17.33 -13.32
N LYS A 94 1.49 -16.11 -12.85
CA LYS A 94 2.03 -15.57 -11.60
C LYS A 94 0.87 -15.10 -10.71
N SER A 95 1.10 -15.04 -9.40
CA SER A 95 0.09 -14.56 -8.44
C SER A 95 0.06 -13.03 -8.30
N CYS A 96 1.09 -12.32 -8.76
CA CYS A 96 1.15 -10.86 -8.78
C CYS A 96 2.16 -10.39 -9.82
N PHE A 97 1.96 -9.23 -10.42
CA PHE A 97 2.89 -8.66 -11.40
C PHE A 97 4.29 -8.43 -10.82
N ARG A 98 4.41 -8.30 -9.50
CA ARG A 98 5.70 -8.18 -8.81
C ARG A 98 6.53 -9.47 -8.82
N PHE A 99 5.94 -10.59 -9.21
CA PHE A 99 6.63 -11.88 -9.37
C PHE A 99 7.00 -12.19 -10.84
N TRP A 100 6.81 -11.25 -11.77
CA TRP A 100 7.30 -11.41 -13.13
C TRP A 100 8.84 -11.52 -13.15
N GLY A 101 9.36 -12.46 -13.94
CA GLY A 101 10.76 -12.87 -14.00
C GLY A 101 11.24 -13.65 -12.77
N THR A 102 10.38 -13.85 -11.77
CA THR A 102 10.70 -14.55 -10.51
C THR A 102 9.59 -15.56 -10.18
N HIS A 103 9.51 -15.98 -8.92
CA HIS A 103 8.57 -16.94 -8.32
C HIS A 103 7.36 -17.30 -9.20
N ASP A 104 7.24 -18.56 -9.60
CA ASP A 104 6.00 -19.08 -10.21
C ASP A 104 4.81 -18.91 -9.25
N PHE A 105 3.60 -19.17 -9.73
CA PHE A 105 2.41 -19.18 -8.89
C PHE A 105 2.69 -19.85 -7.53
N ASN A 106 2.69 -19.04 -6.48
CA ASN A 106 3.38 -19.38 -5.23
C ASN A 106 2.37 -19.65 -4.12
N ASP A 107 2.22 -20.91 -3.73
CA ASP A 107 1.36 -21.33 -2.61
C ASP A 107 1.73 -20.61 -1.31
N LYS A 108 3.02 -20.32 -1.09
CA LYS A 108 3.48 -19.55 0.09
C LYS A 108 2.97 -18.12 0.08
N ALA A 109 2.85 -17.49 -1.09
CA ALA A 109 2.27 -16.15 -1.17
C ALA A 109 0.78 -16.17 -0.80
N ILE A 110 0.05 -17.21 -1.21
CA ILE A 110 -1.36 -17.39 -0.85
C ILE A 110 -1.51 -17.64 0.66
N GLU A 111 -0.65 -18.47 1.23
CA GLU A 111 -0.62 -18.77 2.67
C GLU A 111 -0.36 -17.49 3.49
N ILE A 112 0.69 -16.74 3.15
CA ILE A 112 1.04 -15.49 3.85
C ILE A 112 -0.04 -14.42 3.68
N ASN A 113 -0.76 -14.40 2.55
CA ASN A 113 -1.80 -13.40 2.29
C ASN A 113 -3.02 -13.50 3.23
N ASN A 114 -3.06 -14.48 4.14
CA ASN A 114 -4.11 -14.64 5.12
C ASN A 114 -3.77 -13.98 6.46
N LYS A 115 -4.53 -12.95 6.85
CA LYS A 115 -4.36 -12.26 8.14
C LYS A 115 -4.67 -13.15 9.35
N ASP A 116 -5.51 -14.17 9.19
CA ASP A 116 -5.91 -15.05 10.30
C ASP A 116 -4.74 -15.88 10.85
N GLY A 117 -3.69 -16.07 10.04
CA GLY A 117 -2.46 -16.73 10.46
C GLY A 117 -1.62 -15.93 11.47
N PHE A 118 -1.95 -14.67 11.73
CA PHE A 118 -1.17 -13.76 12.57
C PHE A 118 -2.00 -13.27 13.76
N LYS A 119 -1.63 -13.67 14.98
CA LYS A 119 -2.34 -13.28 16.20
C LYS A 119 -2.40 -11.75 16.35
N GLU A 120 -1.30 -11.08 16.05
CA GLU A 120 -1.16 -9.62 16.11
C GLU A 120 -2.12 -8.91 15.14
N CYS A 121 -2.43 -9.53 14.00
CA CYS A 121 -3.43 -9.01 13.07
C CYS A 121 -4.85 -9.24 13.56
N ASN A 122 -5.15 -10.40 14.16
CA ASN A 122 -6.47 -10.73 14.69
C ASN A 122 -6.92 -9.80 15.82
N GLU A 123 -5.98 -9.32 16.63
CA GLU A 123 -6.23 -8.37 17.70
C GLU A 123 -6.13 -6.89 17.24
N CYS A 124 -5.79 -6.61 15.97
CA CYS A 124 -5.68 -5.24 15.47
C CYS A 124 -7.04 -4.59 15.21
N TRP A 125 -7.29 -3.42 15.81
CA TRP A 125 -8.44 -2.58 15.48
C TRP A 125 -8.46 -2.13 14.00
N CYS A 126 -7.28 -2.07 13.39
CA CYS A 126 -7.04 -1.69 12.01
C CYS A 126 -7.23 -2.81 10.98
N ARG A 127 -7.50 -4.05 11.42
CA ARG A 127 -7.40 -5.27 10.60
C ARG A 127 -8.18 -5.17 9.29
N GLY A 128 -9.39 -4.62 9.36
CA GLY A 128 -10.29 -4.50 8.21
C GLY A 128 -9.85 -3.45 7.17
N MET A 129 -8.95 -2.53 7.51
CA MET A 129 -8.51 -1.46 6.61
C MET A 129 -7.09 -1.72 6.09
N CYS A 130 -6.23 -2.29 6.93
CA CYS A 130 -4.81 -2.44 6.68
C CYS A 130 -4.51 -3.39 5.51
N MET A 131 -3.70 -2.94 4.56
CA MET A 131 -3.14 -3.79 3.49
C MET A 131 -1.63 -3.95 3.67
N GLU A 132 -1.05 -5.02 3.13
CA GLU A 132 0.40 -5.20 3.06
C GLU A 132 0.81 -5.88 1.76
N CYS A 133 1.94 -5.48 1.20
CA CYS A 133 2.45 -6.10 -0.01
C CYS A 133 3.09 -7.45 0.31
N VAL A 134 2.38 -8.54 0.02
CA VAL A 134 2.89 -9.91 0.19
C VAL A 134 4.17 -10.16 -0.59
N ALA A 135 4.34 -9.53 -1.76
CA ALA A 135 5.60 -9.64 -2.50
C ALA A 135 6.79 -9.06 -1.72
N ASN A 136 6.61 -7.96 -0.95
CA ASN A 136 7.67 -7.47 -0.08
C ASN A 136 8.01 -8.47 1.04
N ILE A 137 7.02 -9.23 1.53
CA ILE A 137 7.23 -10.27 2.54
C ILE A 137 8.04 -11.42 1.93
N ILE A 138 7.60 -11.98 0.80
CA ILE A 138 8.26 -13.11 0.13
C ILE A 138 9.72 -12.80 -0.23
N GLU A 139 10.00 -11.56 -0.64
CA GLU A 139 11.33 -11.11 -1.05
C GLU A 139 12.20 -10.62 0.14
N GLY A 140 11.70 -10.68 1.38
CA GLY A 140 12.47 -10.34 2.59
C GLY A 140 12.67 -8.84 2.84
N TYR A 141 11.86 -7.98 2.21
CA TYR A 141 11.91 -6.52 2.38
C TYR A 141 10.92 -5.97 3.40
N SER A 142 9.95 -6.77 3.82
CA SER A 142 8.97 -6.37 4.82
C SER A 142 9.61 -6.29 6.21
N SER A 143 9.35 -5.20 6.92
CA SER A 143 9.73 -5.02 8.32
C SER A 143 8.70 -5.62 9.29
N ILE A 144 7.52 -6.03 8.79
CA ILE A 144 6.39 -6.46 9.61
C ILE A 144 6.32 -7.98 9.75
N ILE A 145 6.47 -8.67 8.64
CA ILE A 145 6.52 -10.13 8.56
C ILE A 145 7.77 -10.47 7.74
N ASP A 146 8.59 -11.41 8.23
CA ASP A 146 9.78 -11.86 7.49
C ASP A 146 9.43 -12.82 6.35
N GLU A 147 10.42 -13.16 5.52
CA GLU A 147 10.24 -14.05 4.38
C GLU A 147 9.82 -15.47 4.76
N ASN A 148 9.90 -15.86 6.03
CA ASN A 148 9.47 -17.15 6.55
C ASN A 148 8.04 -17.11 7.12
N GLY A 149 7.36 -15.96 7.06
CA GLY A 149 6.02 -15.79 7.60
C GLY A 149 5.99 -15.59 9.11
N LYS A 150 7.10 -15.17 9.73
CA LYS A 150 7.13 -14.82 11.15
C LYS A 150 6.82 -13.33 11.33
N PHE A 151 5.88 -13.02 12.21
CA PHE A 151 5.59 -11.65 12.60
C PHE A 151 6.77 -11.04 13.38
N LEU A 152 7.20 -9.85 12.98
CA LEU A 152 8.29 -9.08 13.57
C LEU A 152 7.73 -7.96 14.43
N LYS A 153 7.25 -6.87 13.81
CA LYS A 153 6.68 -5.70 14.48
C LYS A 153 5.84 -4.89 13.50
N CYS A 154 4.69 -4.36 13.94
CA CYS A 154 3.85 -3.50 13.11
C CYS A 154 3.64 -2.12 13.75
N ASP A 155 4.07 -1.06 13.07
CA ASP A 155 3.80 0.34 13.48
C ASP A 155 2.62 0.97 12.72
N LYS A 156 1.94 0.21 11.85
CA LYS A 156 0.81 0.74 11.04
C LYS A 156 -0.37 1.20 11.88
N GLN A 157 -0.59 0.62 13.06
CA GLN A 157 -1.65 1.06 13.99
C GLN A 157 -1.48 2.53 14.34
N ASN A 158 -0.28 2.93 14.75
CA ASN A 158 0.03 4.31 15.14
C ASN A 158 -0.14 5.28 13.96
N LEU A 159 0.16 4.83 12.74
CA LEU A 159 0.03 5.65 11.53
C LEU A 159 -1.42 5.77 11.07
N MET A 160 -2.20 4.70 11.17
CA MET A 160 -3.64 4.71 10.86
C MET A 160 -4.40 5.56 11.87
N GLU A 161 -4.10 5.43 13.15
CA GLU A 161 -4.69 6.28 14.19
C GLU A 161 -4.39 7.75 13.93
N TYR A 162 -3.11 8.07 13.66
CA TYR A 162 -2.72 9.43 13.28
C TYR A 162 -3.47 9.93 12.04
N CYS A 163 -3.57 9.12 10.98
CA CYS A 163 -4.30 9.49 9.77
C CYS A 163 -5.78 9.78 10.05
N VAL A 164 -6.45 8.94 10.85
CA VAL A 164 -7.84 9.14 11.27
C VAL A 164 -7.97 10.43 12.09
N GLN A 165 -7.06 10.70 13.02
CA GLN A 165 -7.05 11.95 13.80
C GLN A 165 -6.96 13.18 12.89
N ARG A 166 -6.07 13.16 11.88
CA ARG A 166 -5.96 14.28 10.91
C ARG A 166 -7.23 14.47 10.09
N ILE A 167 -7.90 13.40 9.70
CA ILE A 167 -9.19 13.47 8.99
C ILE A 167 -10.30 14.03 9.90
N LEU A 168 -10.32 13.63 11.18
CA LEU A 168 -11.27 14.18 12.16
C LEU A 168 -11.04 15.67 12.40
N GLU A 169 -9.79 16.11 12.51
CA GLU A 169 -9.46 17.53 12.62
C GLU A 169 -9.86 18.30 11.36
N LEU A 170 -9.62 17.72 10.18
CA LEU A 170 -10.06 18.29 8.89
C LEU A 170 -11.59 18.40 8.81
N SER A 171 -12.34 17.51 9.45
CA SER A 171 -13.81 17.50 9.42
C SER A 171 -14.45 18.76 10.00
N LEU A 172 -13.70 19.52 10.81
CA LEU A 172 -14.10 20.85 11.29
C LEU A 172 -14.19 21.89 10.15
N ASN A 173 -13.57 21.63 9.01
CA ASN A 173 -13.68 22.41 7.79
C ASN A 173 -14.40 21.60 6.70
N HIS A 174 -15.71 21.83 6.59
CA HIS A 174 -16.57 21.11 5.66
C HIS A 174 -16.13 21.21 4.19
N ASP A 175 -15.64 22.36 3.71
CA ASP A 175 -15.18 22.51 2.32
C ASP A 175 -13.96 21.62 2.04
N ARG A 176 -13.00 21.60 2.96
CA ARG A 176 -11.80 20.78 2.81
C ARG A 176 -12.11 19.29 2.91
N LEU A 177 -12.97 18.89 3.84
CA LEU A 177 -13.41 17.49 3.94
C LEU A 177 -14.16 17.08 2.66
N TYR A 178 -15.05 17.94 2.15
CA TYR A 178 -15.76 17.68 0.89
C TYR A 178 -14.77 17.46 -0.26
N LYS A 179 -13.74 18.30 -0.40
CA LYS A 179 -12.69 18.11 -1.40
C LYS A 179 -11.91 16.82 -1.21
N LEU A 180 -11.50 16.50 0.02
CA LEU A 180 -10.79 15.27 0.32
C LEU A 180 -11.57 14.03 -0.14
N VAL A 181 -12.87 13.97 0.17
CA VAL A 181 -13.72 12.84 -0.18
C VAL A 181 -13.96 12.76 -1.69
N ASN A 182 -14.37 13.86 -2.33
CA ASN A 182 -14.78 13.83 -3.75
C ASN A 182 -13.60 13.79 -4.73
N ASN A 183 -12.43 14.28 -4.34
CA ASN A 183 -11.25 14.20 -5.19
C ASN A 183 -10.55 12.84 -5.08
N PHE A 184 -10.77 12.08 -4.00
CA PHE A 184 -10.08 10.81 -3.76
C PHE A 184 -10.29 9.79 -4.89
N ASP A 185 -11.45 9.83 -5.55
CA ASP A 185 -11.77 8.96 -6.69
C ASP A 185 -10.74 9.07 -7.83
N ASN A 186 -10.14 10.25 -8.03
CA ASN A 186 -9.09 10.46 -9.03
C ASN A 186 -7.76 9.77 -8.68
N PHE A 187 -7.61 9.32 -7.43
CA PHE A 187 -6.42 8.63 -6.93
C PHE A 187 -6.61 7.11 -6.86
N ILE A 188 -7.82 6.60 -7.11
CA ILE A 188 -8.10 5.16 -7.17
C ILE A 188 -7.52 4.63 -8.49
N ARG A 189 -6.43 3.87 -8.38
CA ARG A 189 -5.70 3.36 -9.56
C ARG A 189 -6.25 2.04 -10.11
N TYR A 190 -7.29 1.50 -9.48
CA TYR A 190 -7.98 0.27 -9.87
C TYR A 190 -9.49 0.44 -9.66
N ALA A 191 -10.16 1.04 -10.64
CA ALA A 191 -11.60 0.97 -10.81
C ALA A 191 -11.90 0.31 -12.16
#